data_AF-A0A2P5NFF7-F1
#
_entry.id   AF-A0A2P5NFF7-F1
#
_cell.length_a   1.000
_cell.length_b   1.000
_cell.length_c   1.000
_cell.angle_alpha   90.00
_cell.angle_beta   90.00
_cell.angle_gamma   90.00
#
_symmetry.space_group_name_H-M   'P 1'
#
loop_
_entity.id
_entity.type
_entity.pdbx_description
1 polymer ?
#
loop_
_entity_poly.entity_id
_entity_poly.type
_entity_poly.pdbx_seq_one_letter_code
_entity_poly.pdbx_strand_id
1 'polypeptide(L)'
;MRQIIDTVWQRRGTSWLWDEDARNTVCAAGEVWSLRQFLQAAIPNGNGWPEDLPSNDNQTLVVAGLEGSLDLLAPDQGEIWLGDTIKHAILSFQDAYAGEAALIFWLPQGHNRIKVQTSSDAVSWLCEAPHRGSQIDFGRLLWGEAREYPQEIRLREGGKSAGLFHLRIT
;
A
#
# COMPACT_ATOMS: atom_id res chain seq x y z
N MET A 1 11.10 -13.94 0.16
CA MET A 1 9.92 -13.29 -0.42
C MET A 1 9.68 -13.79 -1.84
N ARG A 2 8.44 -14.16 -2.19
CA ARG A 2 8.07 -14.57 -3.57
C ARG A 2 8.03 -13.35 -4.50
N GLN A 3 8.27 -13.58 -5.78
CA GLN A 3 8.17 -12.54 -6.82
C GLN A 3 6.93 -12.76 -7.67
N ILE A 4 6.34 -11.66 -8.13
CA ILE A 4 5.23 -11.66 -9.07
C ILE A 4 5.60 -10.80 -10.29
N ILE A 5 5.46 -11.40 -11.47
CA ILE A 5 5.73 -10.76 -12.77
C ILE A 5 4.42 -10.50 -13.54
N ASP A 6 3.31 -11.12 -13.09
CA ASP A 6 2.01 -10.90 -13.69
C ASP A 6 1.42 -9.50 -13.34
N THR A 7 0.24 -9.23 -13.90
CA THR A 7 -0.47 -7.95 -13.77
C THR A 7 -1.65 -8.03 -12.79
N VAL A 8 -1.73 -9.05 -11.92
CA VAL A 8 -2.86 -9.21 -11.00
C VAL A 8 -3.00 -8.02 -10.05
N TRP A 9 -1.86 -7.47 -9.61
CA TRP A 9 -1.76 -6.30 -8.72
C TRP A 9 -2.38 -5.03 -9.32
N GLN A 10 -2.55 -5.00 -10.65
CA GLN A 10 -3.19 -3.88 -11.36
C GLN A 10 -4.71 -3.93 -11.25
N ARG A 11 -5.30 -5.08 -10.92
CA ARG A 11 -6.76 -5.28 -10.97
C ARG A 11 -7.36 -5.65 -9.62
N ARG A 12 -6.57 -6.21 -8.71
CA ARG A 12 -7.05 -6.61 -7.39
C ARG A 12 -5.98 -6.57 -6.31
N GLY A 13 -6.44 -6.55 -5.07
CA GLY A 13 -5.61 -6.60 -3.87
C GLY A 13 -4.98 -5.25 -3.53
N THR A 14 -4.01 -5.27 -2.61
CA THR A 14 -3.37 -4.05 -2.10
C THR A 14 -1.89 -4.05 -2.46
N SER A 15 -1.41 -2.94 -3.03
CA SER A 15 -0.01 -2.78 -3.42
C SER A 15 0.61 -1.52 -2.83
N TRP A 16 1.92 -1.57 -2.62
CA TRP A 16 2.76 -0.43 -2.25
C TRP A 16 3.83 -0.27 -3.33
N LEU A 17 3.64 0.71 -4.22
CA LEU A 17 4.51 0.93 -5.37
C LEU A 17 5.48 2.09 -5.12
N TRP A 18 6.71 1.93 -5.57
CA TRP A 18 7.75 2.96 -5.55
C TRP A 18 8.44 3.15 -6.91
N ASP A 19 8.03 2.37 -7.92
CA ASP A 19 8.50 2.52 -9.29
C ASP A 19 7.50 3.29 -10.15
N GLU A 20 7.99 4.35 -10.80
CA GLU A 20 7.17 5.23 -11.61
C GLU A 20 6.67 4.54 -12.89
N ASP A 21 7.49 3.71 -13.53
CA ASP A 21 7.07 2.97 -14.72
C ASP A 21 5.90 2.04 -14.38
N ALA A 22 5.96 1.35 -13.24
CA ALA A 22 4.86 0.52 -12.74
C ALA A 22 3.59 1.34 -12.48
N ARG A 23 3.69 2.48 -11.76
CA ARG A 23 2.52 3.35 -11.50
C ARG A 23 1.88 3.82 -12.80
N ASN A 24 2.68 4.21 -13.78
CA ASN A 24 2.20 4.75 -15.05
C ASN A 24 1.48 3.71 -15.91
N THR A 25 1.60 2.41 -15.62
CA THR A 25 0.80 1.37 -16.30
C THR A 25 -0.67 1.34 -15.87
N VAL A 26 -1.00 1.92 -14.71
CA VAL A 26 -2.35 1.84 -14.12
C VAL A 26 -3.00 3.19 -13.87
N CYS A 27 -2.24 4.29 -13.80
CA CYS A 27 -2.75 5.56 -13.31
C CYS A 27 -2.09 6.77 -13.99
N ALA A 28 -2.92 7.69 -14.48
CA ALA A 28 -2.48 9.01 -14.92
C ALA A 28 -2.31 9.96 -13.72
N ALA A 29 -1.46 10.99 -13.85
CA ALA A 29 -1.15 11.90 -12.74
C ALA A 29 -2.37 12.58 -12.10
N GLY A 30 -3.43 12.84 -12.88
CA GLY A 30 -4.67 13.48 -12.40
C GLY A 30 -5.64 12.53 -11.69
N GLU A 31 -5.38 11.21 -11.70
CA GLU A 31 -6.26 10.19 -11.13
C GLU A 31 -5.83 9.77 -9.71
N VAL A 32 -4.67 10.25 -9.25
CA VAL A 32 -4.14 9.93 -7.92
C VAL A 32 -4.94 10.64 -6.84
N TRP A 33 -5.49 9.86 -5.90
CA TRP A 33 -6.12 10.39 -4.70
C TRP A 33 -5.09 10.78 -3.65
N SER A 34 -5.39 11.86 -2.92
CA SER A 34 -4.71 12.12 -1.66
C SER A 34 -5.14 11.13 -0.59
N LEU A 35 -4.27 10.86 0.37
CA LEU A 35 -4.61 10.05 1.55
C LEU A 35 -5.83 10.61 2.29
N ARG A 36 -6.02 11.93 2.31
CA ARG A 36 -7.20 12.56 2.90
C ARG A 36 -8.49 12.12 2.22
N GLN A 37 -8.54 12.10 0.89
CA GLN A 37 -9.71 11.64 0.14
C GLN A 37 -10.00 10.16 0.42
N PHE A 38 -8.96 9.33 0.41
CA PHE A 38 -9.06 7.91 0.76
C PHE A 38 -9.67 7.72 2.17
N LEU A 39 -9.16 8.44 3.17
CA LEU A 39 -9.67 8.34 4.54
C LEU A 39 -11.09 8.88 4.68
N GLN A 40 -11.45 9.94 3.95
CA GLN A 40 -12.81 10.49 3.96
C GLN A 40 -13.83 9.51 3.36
N ALA A 41 -13.46 8.80 2.29
CA ALA A 41 -14.31 7.77 1.68
C ALA A 41 -14.52 6.57 2.63
N ALA A 42 -13.51 6.24 3.45
CA ALA A 42 -13.57 5.18 4.44
C ALA A 42 -14.42 5.49 5.69
N ILE A 43 -14.84 6.75 5.90
CA ILE A 43 -15.63 7.13 7.09
C ILE A 43 -16.98 6.39 7.05
N PRO A 44 -17.36 5.66 8.13
CA PRO A 44 -18.68 5.04 8.21
C PRO A 44 -19.79 6.08 8.04
N ASN A 45 -20.74 5.80 7.13
CA ASN A 45 -21.84 6.71 6.76
C ASN A 45 -21.41 8.03 6.10
N GLY A 46 -20.16 8.13 5.60
CA GLY A 46 -19.71 9.24 4.77
C GLY A 46 -20.17 9.10 3.31
N ASN A 47 -19.48 9.80 2.40
CA ASN A 47 -19.74 9.69 0.95
C ASN A 47 -19.47 8.28 0.38
N GLY A 48 -18.72 7.45 1.12
CA GLY A 48 -18.38 6.09 0.73
C GLY A 48 -17.35 6.02 -0.40
N TRP A 49 -17.14 4.81 -0.87
CA TRP A 49 -16.31 4.52 -2.03
C TRP A 49 -17.10 4.77 -3.34
N PRO A 50 -16.47 5.34 -4.39
CA PRO A 50 -17.16 5.61 -5.64
C PRO A 50 -17.49 4.30 -6.38
N GLU A 51 -18.57 4.24 -7.15
CA GLU A 51 -18.87 3.05 -7.96
C GLU A 51 -17.77 2.80 -9.00
N ASP A 52 -17.34 3.86 -9.69
CA ASP A 52 -16.25 3.84 -10.66
C ASP A 52 -14.96 4.38 -10.02
N LEU A 53 -13.92 3.55 -9.99
CA LEU A 53 -12.60 3.97 -9.51
C LEU A 53 -11.89 4.86 -10.56
N PRO A 54 -11.00 5.77 -10.13
CA PRO A 54 -10.45 6.78 -11.04
C PRO A 54 -9.46 6.24 -12.07
N SER A 55 -8.92 5.03 -11.87
CA SER A 55 -7.79 4.51 -12.66
C SER A 55 -8.05 3.09 -13.17
N ASN A 56 -7.32 2.73 -14.23
CA ASN A 56 -7.29 1.41 -14.85
C ASN A 56 -8.69 0.83 -15.15
N ASP A 57 -9.43 1.48 -16.05
CA ASP A 57 -10.77 1.07 -16.48
C ASP A 57 -11.76 0.86 -15.32
N ASN A 58 -11.77 1.81 -14.37
CA ASN A 58 -12.61 1.82 -13.18
C ASN A 58 -12.32 0.73 -12.14
N GLN A 59 -11.13 0.11 -12.17
CA GLN A 59 -10.77 -1.02 -11.29
C GLN A 59 -9.71 -0.68 -10.22
N THR A 60 -9.07 0.49 -10.31
CA THR A 60 -7.93 0.82 -9.43
C THR A 60 -8.08 2.16 -8.76
N LEU A 61 -7.77 2.17 -7.45
CA LEU A 61 -7.56 3.39 -6.69
C LEU A 61 -6.07 3.55 -6.37
N VAL A 62 -5.46 4.64 -6.85
CA VAL A 62 -4.10 5.01 -6.48
C VAL A 62 -4.13 6.13 -5.44
N VAL A 63 -3.44 5.94 -4.32
CA VAL A 63 -3.41 6.84 -3.17
C VAL A 63 -1.99 7.30 -2.87
N ALA A 64 -1.78 8.61 -2.76
CA ALA A 64 -0.51 9.20 -2.36
C ALA A 64 -0.61 9.90 -1.00
N GLY A 65 0.53 9.99 -0.30
CA GLY A 65 0.67 10.75 0.96
C GLY A 65 0.78 9.92 2.23
N LEU A 66 0.74 8.59 2.14
CA LEU A 66 1.00 7.69 3.28
C LEU A 66 2.42 7.88 3.83
N GLU A 67 3.43 7.90 2.96
CA GLU A 67 4.84 8.14 3.32
C GLU A 67 5.01 9.43 4.14
N GLY A 68 4.56 10.56 3.60
CA GLY A 68 4.67 11.85 4.29
C GLY A 68 3.88 11.92 5.59
N SER A 69 2.80 11.16 5.71
CA SER A 69 2.00 11.12 6.94
C SER A 69 2.69 10.29 8.03
N LEU A 70 3.34 9.17 7.66
CA LEU A 70 4.17 8.38 8.59
C LEU A 70 5.36 9.20 9.10
N ASP A 71 5.97 10.04 8.25
CA ASP A 71 7.11 10.88 8.63
C ASP A 71 6.75 11.99 9.63
N LEU A 72 5.47 12.36 9.76
CA LEU A 72 4.98 13.34 10.72
C LEU A 72 4.68 12.75 12.11
N LEU A 73 4.68 11.42 12.23
CA LEU A 73 4.34 10.72 13.47
C LEU A 73 5.59 10.19 14.15
N ALA A 74 5.59 10.22 15.48
CA ALA A 74 6.52 9.42 16.26
C ALA A 74 6.26 7.92 15.98
N PRO A 75 7.29 7.05 16.01
CA PRO A 75 7.14 5.67 15.58
C PRO A 75 5.98 4.92 16.26
N ASP A 76 5.82 5.07 17.57
CA ASP A 76 4.74 4.48 18.37
C ASP A 76 3.36 4.97 17.93
N GLN A 77 3.21 6.26 17.65
CA GLN A 77 1.98 6.84 17.11
C GLN A 77 1.72 6.39 15.67
N GLY A 78 2.78 6.22 14.88
CA GLY A 78 2.73 5.66 13.54
C GLY A 78 2.24 4.21 13.52
N GLU A 79 2.66 3.38 14.48
CA GLU A 79 2.16 2.00 14.61
C GLU A 79 0.66 1.98 14.91
N ILE A 80 0.23 2.77 15.90
CA ILE A 80 -1.18 2.89 16.29
C ILE A 80 -2.00 3.39 15.10
N TRP A 81 -1.57 4.47 14.44
CA TRP A 81 -2.32 5.06 13.34
C TRP A 81 -2.38 4.14 12.10
N LEU A 82 -1.29 3.43 11.80
CA LEU A 82 -1.28 2.45 10.70
C LEU A 82 -2.27 1.30 10.97
N GLY A 83 -2.29 0.78 12.22
CA GLY A 83 -3.18 -0.30 12.64
C GLY A 83 -4.64 0.11 12.77
N ASP A 84 -4.92 1.27 13.36
CA ASP A 84 -6.28 1.67 13.73
C ASP A 84 -6.97 2.52 12.66
N THR A 85 -6.21 3.21 11.80
CA THR A 85 -6.77 4.09 10.77
C THR A 85 -6.54 3.54 9.38
N ILE A 86 -5.29 3.31 8.99
CA ILE A 86 -4.96 2.91 7.61
C ILE A 86 -5.47 1.50 7.32
N LYS A 87 -5.20 0.53 8.20
CA LYS A 87 -5.69 -0.84 8.04
C LYS A 87 -7.21 -0.88 7.91
N HIS A 88 -7.92 -0.18 8.79
CA HIS A 88 -9.38 -0.12 8.74
C HIS A 88 -9.90 0.46 7.42
N ALA A 89 -9.26 1.50 6.89
CA ALA A 89 -9.63 2.06 5.59
C ALA A 89 -9.35 1.07 4.43
N ILE A 90 -8.24 0.34 4.47
CA ILE A 90 -7.95 -0.71 3.48
C ILE A 90 -8.98 -1.84 3.55
N LEU A 91 -9.35 -2.29 4.76
CA LEU A 91 -10.36 -3.34 4.96
C LEU A 91 -11.74 -2.88 4.46
N SER A 92 -12.13 -1.64 4.74
CA SER A 92 -13.38 -1.06 4.24
C SER A 92 -13.41 -1.02 2.71
N PHE A 93 -12.30 -0.61 2.07
CA PHE A 93 -12.18 -0.64 0.60
C PHE A 93 -12.30 -2.07 0.07
N GLN A 94 -11.57 -3.01 0.68
CA GLN A 94 -11.57 -4.41 0.29
C GLN A 94 -12.97 -5.03 0.37
N ASP A 95 -13.73 -4.71 1.42
CA ASP A 95 -15.10 -5.20 1.59
C ASP A 95 -16.06 -4.57 0.58
N ALA A 96 -15.92 -3.26 0.30
CA ALA A 96 -16.80 -2.55 -0.63
C ALA A 96 -16.75 -3.11 -2.06
N TYR A 97 -15.58 -3.56 -2.51
CA TYR A 97 -15.38 -4.16 -3.83
C TYR A 97 -15.24 -5.68 -3.80
N ALA A 98 -15.55 -6.33 -2.68
CA ALA A 98 -15.41 -7.79 -2.48
C ALA A 98 -14.00 -8.34 -2.84
N GLY A 99 -12.96 -7.51 -2.76
CA GLY A 99 -11.59 -7.86 -3.15
C GLY A 99 -11.34 -7.99 -4.66
N GLU A 100 -12.25 -7.46 -5.50
CA GLU A 100 -12.15 -7.46 -6.97
C GLU A 100 -11.64 -6.12 -7.55
N ALA A 101 -11.24 -5.17 -6.70
CA ALA A 101 -10.59 -3.92 -7.08
C ALA A 101 -9.17 -3.82 -6.52
N ALA A 102 -8.30 -3.06 -7.19
CA ALA A 102 -6.94 -2.78 -6.75
C ALA A 102 -6.86 -1.49 -5.92
N LEU A 103 -6.20 -1.57 -4.78
CA LEU A 103 -5.76 -0.41 -4.00
C LEU A 103 -4.25 -0.30 -4.08
N ILE A 104 -3.74 0.86 -4.49
CA ILE A 104 -2.31 1.08 -4.66
C ILE A 104 -1.89 2.31 -3.87
N PHE A 105 -1.02 2.11 -2.88
CA PHE A 105 -0.30 3.21 -2.24
C PHE A 105 0.94 3.56 -3.04
N TRP A 106 0.98 4.79 -3.54
CA TRP A 106 2.15 5.38 -4.19
C TRP A 106 3.13 5.95 -3.16
N LEU A 107 4.32 5.35 -3.08
CA LEU A 107 5.38 5.64 -2.12
C LEU A 107 6.71 5.88 -2.88
N PRO A 108 6.98 7.09 -3.38
CA PRO A 108 8.19 7.36 -4.16
C PRO A 108 9.50 6.97 -3.47
N GLN A 109 9.59 7.06 -2.14
CA GLN A 109 10.78 6.63 -1.39
C GLN A 109 10.66 5.21 -0.87
N GLY A 110 9.58 4.49 -1.17
CA GLY A 110 9.28 3.15 -0.65
C GLY A 110 10.44 2.17 -0.79
N HIS A 111 11.22 2.23 -1.88
CA HIS A 111 12.42 1.40 -2.06
C HIS A 111 13.45 1.55 -0.94
N ASN A 112 13.60 2.75 -0.39
CA ASN A 112 14.54 3.07 0.69
C ASN A 112 13.92 2.89 2.09
N ARG A 113 12.59 2.89 2.17
CA ARG A 113 11.84 2.93 3.43
C ARG A 113 11.32 1.55 3.82
N ILE A 114 10.96 0.72 2.86
CA ILE A 114 10.48 -0.63 3.09
C ILE A 114 11.66 -1.59 3.11
N LYS A 115 11.91 -2.18 4.29
CA LYS A 115 12.94 -3.19 4.49
C LYS A 115 12.28 -4.56 4.69
N VAL A 116 12.64 -5.50 3.83
CA VAL A 116 12.24 -6.91 3.92
C VAL A 116 13.36 -7.71 4.58
N GLN A 117 13.05 -8.45 5.65
CA GLN A 117 13.99 -9.36 6.30
C GLN A 117 14.03 -10.70 5.57
N THR A 118 15.17 -11.08 5.01
CA THR A 118 15.30 -12.28 4.15
C THR A 118 15.05 -13.60 4.87
N SER A 119 15.24 -13.65 6.20
CA SER A 119 15.08 -14.88 7.00
C SER A 119 13.63 -15.14 7.43
N SER A 120 12.80 -14.09 7.53
CA SER A 120 11.45 -14.16 8.06
C SER A 120 10.39 -13.58 7.14
N ASP A 121 10.79 -12.96 6.02
CA ASP A 121 9.94 -12.15 5.14
C ASP A 121 9.19 -11.00 5.86
N ALA A 122 9.59 -10.67 7.10
CA ALA A 122 9.05 -9.54 7.84
C ALA A 122 9.32 -8.23 7.11
N VAL A 123 8.32 -7.36 7.06
CA VAL A 123 8.37 -6.09 6.35
C VAL A 123 8.30 -4.95 7.36
N SER A 124 9.34 -4.14 7.42
CA SER A 124 9.42 -2.99 8.31
C SER A 124 9.50 -1.70 7.52
N TRP A 125 8.90 -0.64 8.05
CA TRP A 125 9.09 0.73 7.57
C TRP A 125 10.20 1.40 8.37
N LEU A 126 11.27 1.81 7.71
CA LEU A 126 12.36 2.56 8.31
C LEU A 126 11.91 4.00 8.50
N CYS A 127 12.06 4.57 9.71
CA CYS A 127 11.69 5.95 9.98
C CYS A 127 12.76 6.94 9.49
N GLU A 128 12.37 8.17 9.16
CA GLU A 128 13.28 9.24 8.68
C GLU A 128 13.51 10.22 9.83
N ALA A 129 14.36 11.22 9.60
CA ALA A 129 14.48 12.33 10.54
C ALA A 129 13.10 12.90 10.93
N PRO A 130 12.82 13.14 12.23
CA PRO A 130 13.76 13.11 13.37
C PRO A 130 13.97 11.73 14.02
N HIS A 131 13.25 10.69 13.57
CA HIS A 131 13.22 9.35 14.17
C HIS A 131 14.09 8.32 13.44
N ARG A 132 15.13 8.77 12.73
CA ARG A 132 16.03 7.89 11.99
C ARG A 132 16.66 6.85 12.92
N GLY A 133 16.66 5.58 12.47
CA GLY A 133 17.15 4.44 13.26
C GLY A 133 16.05 3.67 13.97
N SER A 134 14.86 4.25 14.12
CA SER A 134 13.64 3.53 14.48
C SER A 134 13.01 2.86 13.27
N GLN A 135 12.16 1.86 13.52
CA GLN A 135 11.38 1.17 12.50
C GLN A 135 9.97 0.87 13.03
N ILE A 136 9.00 0.82 12.13
CA ILE A 136 7.62 0.38 12.38
C ILE A 136 7.45 -1.02 11.81
N ASP A 137 6.77 -1.90 12.53
CA ASP A 137 6.48 -3.27 12.07
C ASP A 137 5.33 -3.30 11.04
N PHE A 138 5.60 -2.72 9.88
CA PHE A 138 4.64 -2.41 8.82
C PHE A 138 3.81 -3.62 8.39
N GLY A 139 4.47 -4.75 8.16
CA GLY A 139 3.78 -5.95 7.68
C GLY A 139 2.94 -6.61 8.74
N ARG A 140 3.45 -6.72 9.98
CA ARG A 140 2.67 -7.27 11.09
C ARG A 140 1.40 -6.47 11.33
N LEU A 141 1.48 -5.14 11.24
CA LEU A 141 0.31 -4.27 11.44
C LEU A 141 -0.75 -4.47 10.36
N LEU A 142 -0.35 -4.56 9.09
CA LEU A 142 -1.29 -4.57 7.96
C LEU A 142 -1.82 -5.96 7.60
N TRP A 143 -0.99 -7.01 7.63
CA TRP A 143 -1.37 -8.38 7.22
C TRP A 143 -0.99 -9.46 8.24
N GLY A 144 -0.59 -9.06 9.45
CA GLY A 144 -0.36 -9.98 10.57
C GLY A 144 0.88 -10.86 10.40
N GLU A 145 0.96 -11.89 11.25
CA GLU A 145 2.01 -12.92 11.22
C GLU A 145 1.56 -14.19 10.46
N ALA A 146 0.36 -14.16 9.85
CA ALA A 146 -0.11 -15.25 9.02
C ALA A 146 0.81 -15.37 7.80
N ARG A 147 1.23 -16.59 7.46
CA ARG A 147 2.33 -16.95 6.53
C ARG A 147 2.19 -16.46 5.08
N GLU A 148 1.21 -15.63 4.78
CA GLU A 148 1.05 -14.96 3.50
C GLU A 148 1.77 -13.62 3.58
N TYR A 149 3.06 -13.64 3.28
CA TYR A 149 3.84 -12.42 3.12
C TYR A 149 3.54 -11.79 1.75
N PRO A 150 3.69 -10.46 1.61
CA PRO A 150 3.52 -9.83 0.31
C PRO A 150 4.53 -10.39 -0.69
N GLN A 151 4.14 -10.31 -1.96
CA GLN A 151 4.98 -10.68 -3.09
C GLN A 151 5.68 -9.43 -3.62
N GLU A 152 6.93 -9.59 -4.03
CA GLU A 152 7.70 -8.52 -4.67
C GLU A 152 7.25 -8.37 -6.13
N ILE A 153 6.75 -7.19 -6.49
CA ILE A 153 6.34 -6.87 -7.87
C ILE A 153 7.60 -6.60 -8.70
N ARG A 154 7.69 -7.25 -9.87
CA ARG A 154 8.70 -6.94 -10.90
C ARG A 154 8.02 -6.82 -12.26
N LEU A 155 8.33 -5.77 -13.01
CA LEU A 155 7.75 -5.56 -14.34
C LEU A 155 8.30 -6.53 -15.41
N ARG A 156 9.45 -7.15 -15.14
CA ARG A 156 10.08 -8.15 -15.98
C ARG A 156 10.98 -9.05 -15.16
N GLU A 157 11.25 -10.24 -15.68
CA GLU A 157 12.19 -11.18 -15.06
C GLU A 157 13.57 -10.54 -14.86
N GLY A 158 14.13 -10.72 -13.65
CA GLY A 158 15.40 -10.09 -13.26
C GLY A 158 15.38 -8.56 -13.12
N GLY A 159 14.22 -7.91 -13.33
CA GLY A 159 14.06 -6.46 -13.19
C GLY A 159 14.19 -5.99 -11.74
N LYS A 160 14.33 -4.66 -11.56
CA LYS A 160 14.28 -4.04 -10.22
C LYS A 160 12.90 -4.26 -9.58
N SER A 161 12.89 -4.21 -8.26
CA SER A 161 11.67 -4.25 -7.46
C SER A 161 10.83 -3.00 -7.72
N ALA A 162 9.56 -3.18 -8.10
CA ALA A 162 8.63 -2.10 -8.38
C ALA A 162 7.73 -1.76 -7.18
N GLY A 163 7.56 -2.71 -6.26
CA GLY A 163 6.67 -2.59 -5.12
C GLY A 163 6.45 -3.90 -4.39
N LEU A 164 5.56 -3.86 -3.39
CA LEU A 164 5.00 -5.03 -2.73
C LEU A 164 3.53 -5.20 -3.09
N PHE A 165 3.08 -6.45 -3.20
CA PHE A 165 1.71 -6.83 -3.48
C PHE A 165 1.18 -7.82 -2.43
N HIS A 166 -0.02 -7.58 -1.93
CA HIS A 166 -0.74 -8.53 -1.09
C HIS A 166 -2.16 -8.72 -1.63
N LEU A 167 -2.58 -9.97 -1.87
CA LEU A 167 -3.88 -10.25 -2.48
C LEU A 167 -5.06 -9.81 -1.59
N ARG A 168 -4.97 -10.08 -0.29
CA ARG A 168 -6.02 -9.75 0.67
C ARG A 168 -5.44 -9.52 2.05
N ILE A 169 -5.54 -8.33 2.63
CA ILE A 169 -5.04 -8.12 4.00
C ILE A 169 -6.08 -8.57 5.05
N THR A 170 -5.61 -8.91 6.26
CA THR A 170 -6.42 -9.40 7.39
C THR A 170 -6.20 -8.58 8.65
#